data_AF-A0A2X4WG92-F1
#
_entry.id   AF-A0A2X4WG92-F1
#
_cell.length_a   1.000
_cell.length_b   1.000
_cell.length_c   1.000
_cell.angle_alpha   90.00
_cell.angle_beta   90.00
_cell.angle_gamma   90.00
#
_symmetry.space_group_name_H-M   'P 1'
#
loop_
_entity.id
_entity.type
_entity.pdbx_description
1 polymer ?
#
loop_
_entity_poly.entity_id
_entity_poly.type
_entity_poly.pdbx_seq_one_letter_code
_entity_poly.pdbx_strand_id
1 'polypeptide(L)' 'MLRMLQKEYGFDIITNDIETNEMWMEKYGISIPVVEIDGELIQEGIIDLFTLEEQIQKHLN' A
#
# COMPACT_ATOMS: atom_id res chain seq x y z
N MET A 1 7.60 9.40 0.95
CA MET A 1 6.65 9.19 -0.16
C MET A 1 5.22 9.06 0.35
N LEU A 2 4.80 7.92 0.93
CA LEU A 2 3.42 7.70 1.38
C LEU A 2 2.86 8.81 2.29
N ARG A 3 3.64 9.30 3.26
CA ARG A 3 3.23 10.44 4.12
C ARG A 3 3.02 11.76 3.38
N MET A 4 3.69 11.95 2.24
CA MET A 4 3.48 13.14 1.39
C MET A 4 2.13 13.04 0.69
N LEU A 5 1.86 11.89 0.05
CA LEU A 5 0.57 11.58 -0.56
C LEU A 5 -0.56 11.65 0.47
N GLN A 6 -0.33 11.17 1.70
CA GLN A 6 -1.29 11.26 2.80
C GLN A 6 -1.71 12.70 3.08
N LYS A 7 -0.74 13.62 3.11
CA LYS A 7 -0.97 15.04 3.36
C LYS A 7 -1.72 15.72 2.20
N GLU A 8 -1.45 15.28 0.98
CA GLU A 8 -2.03 15.85 -0.24
C GLU A 8 -3.48 15.37 -0.49
N TYR A 9 -3.73 14.08 -0.30
CA TYR A 9 -4.99 13.43 -0.65
C TYR A 9 -5.88 13.09 0.55
N GLY A 10 -5.37 13.17 1.78
CA GLY A 10 -6.19 13.08 3.00
C GLY A 10 -6.66 11.68 3.39
N PHE A 11 -5.88 10.63 3.10
CA PHE A 11 -6.19 9.25 3.50
C PHE A 11 -5.47 8.83 4.80
N ASP A 12 -5.83 7.66 5.34
CA ASP A 12 -5.13 7.06 6.47
C ASP A 12 -4.15 5.98 6.02
N ILE A 13 -2.97 5.94 6.66
CA ILE A 13 -1.97 4.90 6.43
C ILE A 13 -2.02 3.93 7.59
N ILE A 14 -2.35 2.67 7.29
CA ILE A 14 -2.24 1.55 8.21
C ILE A 14 -0.97 0.78 7.85
N THR A 15 -0.06 0.63 8.80
CA THR A 15 1.16 -0.17 8.62
C THR A 15 1.02 -1.44 9.42
N ASN A 16 1.15 -2.58 8.72
CA ASN A 16 1.05 -3.91 9.30
C ASN A 16 2.40 -4.60 9.20
N ASP A 17 2.81 -5.25 10.29
CA ASP A 17 3.97 -6.15 10.29
C ASP A 17 3.51 -7.56 9.94
N ILE A 18 3.93 -8.06 8.77
CA ILE A 18 3.53 -9.38 8.29
C ILE A 18 4.07 -10.51 9.16
N GLU A 19 5.11 -10.26 9.95
CA GLU A 19 5.68 -11.27 10.85
C GLU A 19 4.78 -11.58 12.05
N THR A 20 3.83 -10.69 12.33
CA THR A 20 2.90 -10.85 13.46
C THR A 20 1.68 -11.70 13.13
N ASN A 21 1.48 -12.07 11.86
CA ASN A 21 0.32 -12.80 11.38
C ASN A 21 0.73 -13.84 10.32
N GLU A 22 0.64 -15.13 10.66
CA GLU A 22 1.01 -16.23 9.77
C GLU A 22 0.28 -16.17 8.41
N MET A 23 -0.98 -15.76 8.39
CA MET A 23 -1.75 -15.62 7.15
C MET A 23 -1.17 -14.52 6.24
N TRP A 24 -0.67 -13.43 6.83
CA TRP A 24 -0.01 -12.37 6.06
C TRP A 24 1.38 -12.79 5.60
N MET A 25 2.11 -13.52 6.44
CA MET A 25 3.42 -14.06 6.07
C MET A 25 3.30 -15.01 4.88
N GLU A 26 2.33 -15.92 4.88
CA GLU A 26 2.05 -16.81 3.74
C GLU A 26 1.61 -16.02 2.49
N LYS A 27 0.74 -15.03 2.66
CA LYS A 27 0.15 -14.28 1.53
C LYS A 27 1.14 -13.31 0.87
N TYR A 28 1.95 -12.61 1.65
CA TYR A 28 2.75 -11.47 1.17
C TYR A 28 4.26 -11.67 1.30
N GLY A 29 4.73 -12.74 1.94
CA GLY A 29 6.14 -12.94 2.27
C GLY A 29 7.11 -13.08 1.09
N ILE A 30 6.61 -13.14 -0.15
CA ILE A 30 7.42 -13.28 -1.36
C ILE A 30 8.00 -11.93 -1.82
N SER A 31 7.18 -10.87 -1.82
CA SER A 31 7.53 -9.57 -2.41
C SER A 31 7.04 -8.42 -1.54
N ILE A 32 7.79 -8.10 -0.48
CA ILE A 32 7.51 -6.94 0.38
C ILE A 32 8.35 -5.71 -0.02
N PRO A 33 7.89 -4.48 0.26
CA PRO A 33 6.59 -4.12 0.84
C PRO A 33 5.42 -4.33 -0.11
N VAL A 34 4.22 -4.48 0.45
CA VAL A 34 2.94 -4.56 -0.27
C VAL A 34 2.09 -3.34 0.09
N VAL A 35 1.46 -2.73 -0.91
CA VAL A 35 0.52 -1.63 -0.72
C VAL A 35 -0.86 -2.06 -1.22
N GLU A 36 -1.86 -1.92 -0.35
CA GLU A 36 -3.26 -2.12 -0.68
C GLU A 36 -4.05 -0.82 -0.46
N ILE A 37 -5.06 -0.58 -1.29
CA ILE A 37 -6.06 0.47 -1.10
C ILE A 37 -7.43 -0.22 -1.08
N ASP A 38 -8.18 -0.04 0.00
CA ASP A 38 -9.51 -0.66 0.20
C ASP A 38 -9.57 -2.19 -0.07
N GLY A 39 -8.45 -2.89 0.19
CA GLY A 39 -8.31 -4.34 -0.01
C GLY A 39 -7.89 -4.76 -1.42
N GLU A 40 -7.68 -3.82 -2.34
CA GLU A 40 -7.09 -4.06 -3.66
C GLU A 40 -5.56 -3.98 -3.61
N LEU A 41 -4.88 -5.00 -4.13
CA LEU A 41 -3.42 -5.03 -4.27
C LEU A 41 -2.98 -4.03 -5.34
N ILE A 42 -2.26 -2.98 -4.93
CA ILE A 42 -1.80 -1.92 -5.83
C ILE A 42 -0.39 -2.20 -6.35
N GLN A 43 0.56 -2.44 -5.43
CA GLN A 43 1.96 -2.71 -5.77
C GLN A 43 2.60 -3.63 -4.74
N GLU A 44 3.57 -4.41 -5.19
CA GLU A 44 4.40 -5.30 -4.38
C GLU A 44 5.88 -5.18 -4.76
N GLY A 45 6.77 -5.31 -3.77
CA GLY A 45 8.21 -5.20 -3.95
C GLY A 45 8.69 -3.77 -4.24
N ILE A 46 8.77 -3.38 -5.51
CA ILE A 46 9.24 -2.04 -5.89
C ILE A 46 8.04 -1.09 -5.95
N ILE A 47 8.02 -0.14 -5.02
CA ILE A 47 6.96 0.86 -4.92
C ILE A 47 7.46 2.18 -5.48
N ASP A 48 6.74 2.76 -6.44
CA ASP A 48 7.05 4.04 -7.04
C ASP A 48 5.94 5.08 -6.81
N LEU A 49 6.32 6.35 -6.84
CA LEU A 49 5.42 7.45 -6.52
C LEU A 49 4.31 7.62 -7.57
N PHE A 50 4.66 7.47 -8.85
CA PHE A 50 3.77 7.82 -9.95
C PHE A 50 2.60 6.84 -10.03
N THR A 51 2.88 5.54 -9.96
CA THR A 51 1.83 4.52 -9.95
C THR A 51 0.95 4.62 -8.70
N LEU A 52 1.53 4.85 -7.52
CA LEU A 52 0.72 5.06 -6.31
C LEU A 52 -0.21 6.27 -6.43
N GLU A 53 0.31 7.39 -6.91
CA GLU A 53 -0.47 8.61 -7.04
C GLU A 53 -1.63 8.43 -8.04
N GLU A 54 -1.38 7.80 -9.19
CA GLU A 54 -2.41 7.47 -10.16
C GLU A 54 -3.52 6.60 -9.54
N GLN A 55 -3.14 5.59 -8.75
CA GLN A 55 -4.10 4.68 -8.12
C GLN A 55 -4.89 5.35 -7.01
N ILE A 56 -4.26 6.19 -6.19
CA ILE A 56 -4.96 6.98 -5.17
C ILE A 56 -6.01 7.89 -5.82
N GLN A 57 -5.65 8.60 -6.89
CA GLN A 57 -6.61 9.45 -7.61
C GLN A 57 -7.79 8.65 -8.19
N LYS A 58 -7.56 7.43 -8.69
CA LYS A 58 -8.64 6.56 -9.18
C LYS A 58 -9.63 6.16 -8.09
N HIS A 59 -9.15 5.94 -6.86
CA HIS A 59 -9.99 5.51 -5.73
C HIS A 59 -10.71 6.66 -5.01
N LEU A 60 -10.30 7.91 -5.24
CA LEU A 60 -10.92 9.11 -4.66
C LEU A 60 -12.03 9.72 -5.53
N ASN A 61 -12.23 9.24 -6.76
CA ASN A 61 -13.25 9.71 -7.71
C ASN A 61 -14.43 8.75 -7.79
#